data_AF-A0A7M1B7J0-F1
#
_entry.id   AF-A0A7M1B7J0-F1
#
_cell.length_a   1.000
_cell.length_b   1.000
_cell.length_c   1.000
_cell.angle_alpha   90.00
_cell.angle_beta   90.00
_cell.angle_gamma   90.00
#
_symmetry.space_group_name_H-M   'P 1'
#
loop_
_entity.id
_entity.type
_entity.pdbx_description
1 polymer ?
#
loop_
_entity_poly.entity_id
_entity_poly.type
_entity_poly.pdbx_seq_one_letter_code
_entity_poly.pdbx_strand_id
1 'polypeptide(L)'
;MDKIKDECIKILKNEGVNPISTIDFDVNGKVHSLSFAYIIETYMQASEESKLVFLSALKKAVAAQEMGIEKFFEGMGKLLLMTHLSEKFDI
;
A
#
# COMPACT_ATOMS: atom_id res chain seq x y z
N MET A 1 9.90 -9.30 14.08
CA MET A 1 9.57 -9.41 12.64
C MET A 1 8.06 -9.48 12.53
N ASP A 2 7.47 -8.53 11.82
CA ASP A 2 6.03 -8.53 11.56
C ASP A 2 5.75 -9.56 10.46
N LYS A 3 5.15 -10.70 10.84
CA LYS A 3 4.90 -11.82 9.93
C LYS A 3 4.00 -11.43 8.76
N ILE A 4 3.12 -10.44 8.94
CA ILE A 4 2.20 -9.97 7.90
C ILE A 4 2.98 -9.14 6.89
N LYS A 5 3.88 -8.27 7.35
CA LYS A 5 4.80 -7.52 6.47
C LYS A 5 5.59 -8.46 5.57
N ASP A 6 6.21 -9.48 6.16
CA ASP A 6 7.06 -10.43 5.44
C ASP A 6 6.26 -11.18 4.37
N GLU A 7 5.02 -11.57 4.69
CA GLU A 7 4.10 -12.20 3.74
C GLU A 7 3.70 -11.26 2.59
N CYS A 8 3.36 -10.00 2.86
CA CYS A 8 3.07 -9.01 1.81
C CYS A 8 4.25 -8.85 0.84
N ILE A 9 5.48 -8.71 1.37
CA ILE A 9 6.69 -8.58 0.55
C ILE A 9 6.95 -9.84 -0.27
N LYS A 10 6.72 -11.02 0.32
CA LYS A 10 6.88 -12.30 -0.37
C LYS A 10 5.88 -12.43 -1.53
N ILE A 11 4.63 -12.02 -1.33
CA ILE A 11 3.61 -12.00 -2.38
C ILE A 11 4.08 -11.16 -3.57
N LEU A 12 4.54 -9.93 -3.34
CA LEU A 12 5.02 -9.06 -4.44
C LEU A 12 6.14 -9.72 -5.23
N LYS A 13 7.14 -10.29 -4.54
CA LYS A 13 8.26 -10.97 -5.20
C LYS A 13 7.82 -12.19 -6.02
N ASN A 14 6.86 -12.96 -5.53
CA ASN A 14 6.33 -14.13 -6.25
C ASN A 14 5.61 -13.72 -7.54
N GLU A 15 4.96 -12.56 -7.54
CA GLU A 15 4.29 -11.98 -8.70
C GLU A 15 5.24 -11.16 -9.59
N GLY A 16 6.56 -11.23 -9.36
CA GLY A 16 7.57 -10.50 -10.14
C GLY A 16 7.59 -8.99 -9.87
N VAL A 17 6.84 -8.50 -8.87
CA VAL A 17 6.78 -7.09 -8.49
C VAL A 17 7.90 -6.76 -7.53
N ASN A 18 8.71 -5.75 -7.88
CA ASN A 18 9.76 -5.26 -7.00
C ASN A 18 9.15 -4.39 -5.88
N PRO A 19 9.32 -4.72 -4.58
CA PRO A 19 8.75 -3.92 -3.50
C PRO A 19 9.26 -2.47 -3.41
N ILE A 20 10.42 -2.17 -3.99
CA ILE A 20 10.94 -0.79 -4.04
C ILE A 20 10.38 0.01 -5.22
N SER A 21 9.61 -0.62 -6.11
CA SER A 21 8.87 0.10 -7.15
C SER A 21 7.92 1.12 -6.53
N THR A 22 7.72 2.21 -7.25
CA THR A 22 6.93 3.36 -6.82
C THR A 22 5.70 3.56 -7.67
N ILE A 23 4.64 4.10 -7.06
CA ILE A 23 3.50 4.69 -7.76
C ILE A 23 3.51 6.19 -7.50
N ASP A 24 3.25 6.94 -8.56
CA ASP A 24 3.10 8.39 -8.53
C ASP A 24 1.63 8.78 -8.31
N PHE A 25 1.43 9.73 -7.40
CA PHE A 25 0.13 10.27 -7.04
C PHE A 25 0.14 11.77 -7.29
N ASP A 26 -0.73 12.27 -8.17
CA ASP A 26 -1.01 13.70 -8.25
C ASP A 26 -2.03 14.08 -7.17
N VAL A 27 -1.59 14.90 -6.21
CA VAL A 27 -2.46 15.45 -5.19
C VAL A 27 -2.34 16.97 -5.19
N ASN A 28 -3.42 17.65 -5.57
CA ASN A 28 -3.50 19.10 -5.70
C ASN A 28 -2.40 19.70 -6.61
N GLY A 29 -2.05 19.02 -7.71
CA GLY A 29 -1.05 19.48 -8.68
C GLY A 29 0.39 19.21 -8.23
N LYS A 30 0.60 18.48 -7.13
CA LYS A 30 1.91 18.03 -6.67
C LYS A 30 2.02 16.51 -6.81
N VAL A 31 3.07 16.06 -7.48
CA VAL A 31 3.37 14.64 -7.60
C VAL A 31 4.04 14.13 -6.33
N HIS A 32 3.47 13.08 -5.76
CA HIS A 32 3.99 12.32 -4.62
C HIS A 32 4.28 10.89 -5.08
N SER A 33 5.53 10.44 -4.96
CA SER A 33 5.90 9.06 -5.29
C SER A 33 6.02 8.24 -4.01
N LEU A 34 5.27 7.14 -3.91
CA LEU A 34 5.34 6.21 -2.77
C LEU A 34 5.78 4.84 -3.25
N SER A 35 6.72 4.21 -2.53
CA SER A 35 7.09 2.81 -2.80
C SER A 35 6.08 1.84 -2.23
N PHE A 36 5.93 0.65 -2.84
CA PHE A 36 5.09 -0.41 -2.28
C PHE A 36 5.53 -0.82 -0.90
N ALA A 37 6.85 -0.90 -0.68
CA ALA A 37 7.44 -1.17 0.63
C ALA A 37 7.02 -0.12 1.67
N TYR A 38 7.03 1.17 1.31
CA TYR A 38 6.60 2.23 2.21
C TYR A 38 5.11 2.13 2.55
N ILE A 39 4.25 1.92 1.54
CA ILE A 39 2.81 1.75 1.76
C ILE A 39 2.55 0.55 2.70
N ILE A 40 3.19 -0.59 2.44
CA ILE A 40 3.09 -1.76 3.33
C ILE A 40 3.53 -1.37 4.74
N GLU A 41 4.70 -0.78 4.91
CA GLU A 41 5.24 -0.40 6.22
C GLU A 41 4.30 0.49 7.01
N THR A 42 3.69 1.50 6.38
CA THR A 42 2.75 2.39 7.06
C THR A 42 1.51 1.62 7.54
N TYR A 43 0.91 0.76 6.71
CA TYR A 43 -0.25 -0.03 7.13
C TYR A 43 0.10 -1.10 8.18
N MET A 44 1.35 -1.56 8.25
CA MET A 44 1.81 -2.48 9.30
C MET A 44 1.99 -1.80 10.67
N GLN A 45 1.85 -0.47 10.76
CA GLN A 45 1.80 0.25 12.04
C GLN A 45 0.39 0.32 12.65
N ALA A 46 -0.65 -0.08 11.89
CA ALA A 46 -2.03 -0.08 12.35
C ALA A 46 -2.35 -1.25 13.30
N SER A 47 -3.61 -1.36 13.73
CA SER A 47 -4.10 -2.49 14.54
C SER A 47 -3.92 -3.82 13.81
N GLU A 48 -3.75 -4.92 14.57
CA GLU A 48 -3.55 -6.26 13.99
C GLU A 48 -4.67 -6.66 13.02
N GLU A 49 -5.92 -6.31 13.34
CA GLU A 49 -7.07 -6.52 12.45
C GLU A 49 -6.89 -5.79 11.11
N SER A 50 -6.46 -4.51 11.15
CA SER A 50 -6.22 -3.73 9.95
C SER A 50 -5.12 -4.33 9.08
N LYS A 51 -4.06 -4.87 9.70
CA LYS A 51 -2.99 -5.58 8.98
C LYS A 51 -3.51 -6.81 8.26
N LEU A 52 -4.36 -7.61 8.92
CA LEU A 52 -4.97 -8.79 8.32
C LEU A 52 -5.91 -8.43 7.16
N VAL A 53 -6.68 -7.34 7.30
CA VAL A 53 -7.53 -6.81 6.22
C VAL A 53 -6.68 -6.39 5.02
N PHE A 54 -5.57 -5.67 5.25
CA PHE A 54 -4.64 -5.28 4.19
C PHE A 54 -4.08 -6.50 3.45
N LEU A 55 -3.58 -7.50 4.18
CA LEU A 55 -3.05 -8.73 3.59
C LEU A 55 -4.12 -9.49 2.78
N SER A 56 -5.34 -9.57 3.30
CA SER A 56 -6.47 -10.21 2.62
C SER A 56 -6.82 -9.50 1.31
N ALA A 57 -6.85 -8.16 1.34
CA ALA A 57 -7.10 -7.35 0.15
C ALA A 57 -5.98 -7.50 -0.89
N LEU A 58 -4.70 -7.53 -0.46
CA LEU A 58 -3.56 -7.78 -1.35
C LEU A 58 -3.67 -9.18 -2.00
N LYS A 59 -4.00 -10.22 -1.23
CA LYS A 59 -4.20 -11.58 -1.77
C LYS A 59 -5.33 -11.63 -2.81
N LYS A 60 -6.41 -10.87 -2.60
CA LYS A 60 -7.50 -10.72 -3.59
C LYS A 60 -7.06 -9.98 -4.83
N ALA A 61 -6.25 -8.93 -4.68
CA ALA A 61 -5.69 -8.15 -5.78
C ALA A 61 -4.80 -9.02 -6.68
N VAL A 62 -3.96 -9.85 -6.08
CA VAL A 62 -3.12 -10.83 -6.80
C VAL A 62 -3.96 -11.83 -7.59
N ALA A 63 -5.05 -12.33 -7.01
CA ALA A 63 -5.97 -13.22 -7.71
C ALA A 63 -6.65 -12.56 -8.94
N ALA A 64 -6.68 -11.23 -8.98
CA ALA A 64 -7.14 -10.42 -10.12
C ALA A 64 -6.02 -10.06 -11.13
N GLN A 65 -4.83 -10.67 -11.00
CA GLN A 65 -3.62 -10.49 -11.85
C GLN A 65 -2.99 -9.08 -11.78
N GLU A 66 -2.06 -8.75 -12.69
CA GLU A 66 -1.19 -7.55 -12.63
C GLU A 66 -1.95 -6.23 -12.41
N MET A 67 -3.05 -5.99 -13.13
CA MET A 67 -3.89 -4.80 -12.93
C MET A 67 -4.47 -4.71 -11.52
N GLY A 68 -4.65 -5.84 -10.83
CA GLY A 68 -5.15 -5.89 -9.47
C GLY A 68 -4.15 -5.34 -8.45
N ILE A 69 -2.88 -5.71 -8.57
CA ILE A 69 -1.83 -5.27 -7.64
C ILE A 69 -1.60 -3.76 -7.77
N GLU A 70 -1.45 -3.25 -8.98
CA GLU A 70 -1.25 -1.81 -9.21
C GLU A 70 -2.42 -0.99 -8.64
N LYS A 71 -3.67 -1.35 -8.99
CA LYS A 71 -4.87 -0.67 -8.48
C LYS A 71 -5.01 -0.77 -6.97
N PHE A 72 -4.61 -1.89 -6.38
CA PHE A 72 -4.61 -2.05 -4.93
C PHE A 72 -3.68 -1.03 -4.27
N PHE A 73 -2.43 -0.94 -4.72
CA PHE A 73 -1.47 0.02 -4.17
C PHE A 73 -1.82 1.48 -4.50
N GLU A 74 -2.41 1.74 -5.65
CA GLU A 74 -2.95 3.06 -5.98
C GLU A 74 -4.06 3.45 -4.98
N GLY A 75 -4.99 2.54 -4.69
CA GLY A 75 -6.05 2.78 -3.70
C GLY A 75 -5.49 3.01 -2.30
N MET A 76 -4.56 2.17 -1.84
CA MET A 76 -3.97 2.28 -0.51
C MET A 76 -3.08 3.52 -0.36
N GLY A 77 -2.30 3.86 -1.39
CA GLY A 77 -1.48 5.07 -1.39
C GLY A 77 -2.32 6.35 -1.37
N LYS A 78 -3.45 6.40 -2.11
CA LYS A 78 -4.40 7.52 -2.05
C LYS A 78 -4.98 7.68 -0.65
N LEU A 79 -5.45 6.60 -0.02
CA LEU A 79 -6.00 6.67 1.34
C LEU A 79 -4.96 7.20 2.33
N LEU A 80 -3.74 6.68 2.28
CA LEU A 80 -2.63 7.14 3.13
C LEU A 80 -2.35 8.64 2.95
N LEU A 81 -2.27 9.11 1.70
CA LEU A 81 -2.05 10.53 1.40
C LEU A 81 -3.23 11.40 1.89
N MET A 82 -4.46 10.93 1.74
CA MET A 82 -5.65 11.63 2.24
C MET A 82 -5.63 11.75 3.77
N THR A 83 -5.22 10.71 4.50
CA THR A 83 -5.10 10.75 5.96
C THR A 83 -4.06 11.78 6.43
N HIS A 84 -2.86 11.78 5.83
CA HIS A 84 -1.83 12.77 6.16
C HIS A 84 -2.20 14.19 5.76
N LEU A 85 -3.03 14.36 4.74
CA LEU A 85 -3.56 15.67 4.38
C LEU A 85 -4.62 16.13 5.38
N SER A 86 -5.53 15.24 5.83
CA SER A 86 -6.51 15.61 6.86
C SER A 86 -5.87 16.00 8.19
N GLU A 87 -4.79 15.36 8.61
CA GLU A 87 -4.03 15.75 9.81
C GLU A 87 -3.44 17.18 9.71
N LYS A 88 -3.23 17.70 8.50
CA LYS A 88 -2.79 19.09 8.30
C LYS A 88 -3.94 20.11 8.29
N PHE A 89 -5.19 19.65 8.23
CA PHE A 89 -6.39 20.50 8.23
C PHE A 89 -7.14 20.47 9.58
N ASP A 90 -6.61 19.82 10.61
CA ASP A 90 -7.09 20.02 11.98
C ASP A 90 -6.76 21.47 12.42
N ILE A 91 -7.78 22.33 12.37
CA ILE A 91 -7.81 23.72 12.85
C ILE A 91 -8.65 23.76 14.12
#